data_AF-A0A177FIF3-F1
#
_entry.id   AF-A0A177FIF3-F1
#
_cell.length_a   1.000
_cell.length_b   1.000
_cell.length_c   1.000
_cell.angle_alpha   90.00
_cell.angle_beta   90.00
_cell.angle_gamma   90.00
#
_symmetry.space_group_name_H-M   'P 1'
#
loop_
_entity.id
_entity.type
_entity.pdbx_description
1 polymer ?
#
loop_
_entity_poly.entity_id
_entity_poly.type
_entity_poly.pdbx_seq_one_letter_code
_entity_poly.pdbx_strand_id
1 'polypeptide(L)'
;MARIGICNAMQSGNSIYQKVAAAVLFVFVLAFLLSTPSLSFSRSTSPSPREIAANSTLGFEKILTVSMKPSWPTRGLLATAAHTGLEITVPEQPYNSNDLVFSFRGSRSCRRAQPGHGSARAWLAHLDMMKYIVASGLNSTFVIEDELDWNTAIHEQMKLVSDNVTEPDTERLEYYDDSLMATEDYAGFSKKFLVNVAQDHRSVQKLVMTVCTFCYGISRRGARNILKALSSGQDEDFDEGTGYICPNREGNGLGKYAEDGVFENLIGTTANMYNSARCEGLFNARCPQPPSDRMPAGEPHQDRAGFRLVVR
;
A
#
# COMPACT_ATOMS: atom_id res chain seq x y z
N MET A 1 -34.75 84.07 45.96
CA MET A 1 -34.89 84.32 44.50
C MET A 1 -35.49 83.09 43.84
N ALA A 2 -36.28 83.30 42.78
CA ALA A 2 -37.42 82.51 42.32
C ALA A 2 -37.25 80.99 42.05
N ARG A 3 -38.33 80.25 42.36
CA ARG A 3 -38.66 78.90 41.86
C ARG A 3 -39.24 79.00 40.44
N ILE A 4 -38.81 78.13 39.54
CA ILE A 4 -39.43 77.78 38.24
C ILE A 4 -39.14 76.27 38.08
N GLY A 5 -40.04 75.33 37.83
CA GLY A 5 -41.35 75.34 37.20
C GLY A 5 -41.37 74.11 36.27
N ILE A 6 -42.10 73.06 36.65
CA ILE A 6 -42.25 71.82 35.87
C ILE A 6 -43.11 72.13 34.64
N CYS A 7 -42.71 71.64 33.45
CA CYS A 7 -43.63 71.32 32.37
C CYS A 7 -43.32 69.92 31.82
N ASN A 8 -44.21 68.98 32.14
CA ASN A 8 -44.43 67.76 31.38
C ASN A 8 -45.16 68.11 30.07
N ALA A 9 -44.76 67.48 28.97
CA ALA A 9 -45.63 67.24 27.83
C ALA A 9 -45.41 65.80 27.34
N MET A 10 -46.37 64.93 27.67
CA MET A 10 -46.59 63.65 27.00
C MET A 10 -47.12 63.90 25.58
N GLN A 11 -46.71 63.06 24.61
CA GLN A 11 -47.56 62.27 23.69
C GLN A 11 -46.75 61.88 22.45
N SER A 12 -46.44 60.58 22.29
CA SER A 12 -47.27 59.62 21.54
C SER A 12 -47.33 59.91 20.04
N GLY A 13 -46.31 59.44 19.32
CA GLY A 13 -46.33 59.32 17.87
C GLY A 13 -46.27 57.86 17.44
N ASN A 14 -47.11 56.99 18.00
CA ASN A 14 -47.25 55.60 17.57
C ASN A 14 -48.04 55.56 16.25
N SER A 15 -47.43 56.11 15.21
CA SER A 15 -48.04 56.33 13.91
C SER A 15 -48.38 54.98 13.27
N ILE A 16 -49.60 54.85 12.76
CA ILE A 16 -50.06 53.63 12.07
C ILE A 16 -49.09 53.21 10.96
N TYR A 17 -48.43 54.19 10.33
CA TYR A 17 -47.41 53.98 9.30
C TYR A 17 -46.16 53.26 9.84
N GLN A 18 -45.73 53.52 11.08
CA GLN A 18 -44.58 52.81 11.68
C GLN A 18 -44.90 51.36 11.99
N LYS A 19 -46.13 51.07 12.45
CA LYS A 19 -46.59 49.69 12.70
C LYS A 19 -46.74 48.91 11.40
N VAL A 20 -47.28 49.54 10.36
CA VAL A 20 -47.41 48.93 9.02
C VAL A 20 -46.02 48.67 8.41
N ALA A 21 -45.10 49.64 8.49
CA ALA A 21 -43.74 49.45 8.00
C ALA A 21 -43.01 48.31 8.72
N ALA A 22 -43.13 48.23 10.05
CA ALA A 22 -42.56 47.13 10.82
C ALA A 22 -43.18 45.76 10.48
N ALA A 23 -44.49 45.71 10.27
CA ALA A 23 -45.19 44.48 9.87
C ALA A 23 -44.78 44.03 8.46
N VAL A 24 -44.69 44.96 7.50
CA VAL A 24 -44.23 44.67 6.13
C VAL A 24 -42.77 44.19 6.16
N LEU A 25 -41.89 44.86 6.90
CA LEU A 25 -40.50 44.42 7.06
C LEU A 25 -40.44 43.03 7.70
N PHE A 26 -41.24 42.76 8.73
CA PHE A 26 -41.31 41.45 9.37
C PHE A 26 -41.78 40.36 8.40
N VAL A 27 -42.82 40.63 7.59
CA VAL A 27 -43.30 39.69 6.56
C VAL A 27 -42.24 39.47 5.48
N PHE A 28 -41.52 40.50 5.04
CA PHE A 28 -40.43 40.35 4.07
C PHE A 28 -39.25 39.57 4.65
N VAL A 29 -38.86 39.82 5.90
CA VAL A 29 -37.79 39.07 6.58
C VAL A 29 -38.21 37.62 6.80
N LEU A 30 -39.45 37.38 7.24
CA LEU A 30 -39.98 36.04 7.43
C LEU A 30 -40.10 35.30 6.10
N ALA A 31 -40.59 35.95 5.04
CA ALA A 31 -40.65 35.38 3.70
C ALA A 31 -39.25 35.10 3.15
N PHE A 32 -38.26 35.97 3.40
CA PHE A 32 -36.88 35.75 3.00
C PHE A 32 -36.26 34.55 3.74
N LEU A 33 -36.48 34.44 5.05
CA LEU A 33 -36.01 33.30 5.87
C LEU A 33 -36.74 31.98 5.55
N LEU A 34 -37.99 32.04 5.10
CA LEU A 34 -38.76 30.88 4.65
C LEU A 34 -38.48 30.52 3.18
N SER A 35 -37.96 31.46 2.38
CA SER A 35 -37.60 31.28 0.97
C SER A 35 -36.11 30.99 0.77
N THR A 36 -35.28 31.06 1.82
CA THR A 36 -33.94 30.46 1.72
C THR A 36 -34.15 28.96 1.54
N PRO A 37 -33.76 28.37 0.41
CA PRO A 37 -33.73 26.92 0.31
C PRO A 37 -32.90 26.45 1.49
N SER A 38 -33.47 25.57 2.31
CA SER A 38 -32.70 24.87 3.33
C SER A 38 -31.46 24.34 2.63
N LEU A 39 -30.29 24.90 2.98
CA LEU A 39 -29.01 24.34 2.58
C LEU A 39 -29.09 22.89 3.03
N SER A 40 -29.38 22.01 2.08
CA SER A 40 -29.30 20.59 2.30
C SER A 40 -27.82 20.38 2.51
N PHE A 41 -27.43 20.31 3.79
CA PHE A 41 -26.11 19.90 4.18
C PHE A 41 -25.99 18.48 3.67
N SER A 42 -25.49 18.34 2.44
CA SER A 42 -25.10 17.06 1.90
C SER A 42 -24.02 16.60 2.84
N ARG A 43 -24.37 15.68 3.74
CA ARG A 43 -23.42 15.06 4.66
C ARG A 43 -22.39 14.44 3.75
N SER A 44 -21.22 15.08 3.63
CA SER A 44 -20.05 14.48 2.99
C SER A 44 -19.67 13.31 3.87
N THR A 45 -20.29 12.16 3.64
CA THR A 45 -19.92 10.92 4.29
C THR A 45 -18.47 10.69 3.94
N SER A 46 -17.59 10.79 4.93
CA SER A 46 -16.20 10.39 4.75
C SER A 46 -16.20 8.95 4.26
N PRO A 47 -15.44 8.62 3.22
CA PRO A 47 -15.41 7.26 2.70
C PRO A 47 -14.98 6.30 3.82
N SER A 48 -15.62 5.13 3.85
CA SER A 48 -15.27 4.06 4.78
C SER A 48 -13.86 3.54 4.53
N PRO A 49 -13.18 2.92 5.51
CA PRO A 49 -11.88 2.28 5.31
C PRO A 49 -11.89 1.29 4.13
N ARG A 50 -12.98 0.54 3.97
CA ARG A 50 -13.20 -0.37 2.84
C ARG A 50 -13.17 0.37 1.50
N GLU A 51 -13.90 1.47 1.36
CA GLU A 51 -13.90 2.28 0.13
C GLU A 51 -12.54 2.93 -0.13
N ILE A 52 -11.85 3.38 0.93
CA ILE A 52 -10.50 3.94 0.84
C ILE A 52 -9.51 2.88 0.35
N ALA A 53 -9.59 1.64 0.86
CA ALA A 53 -8.72 0.54 0.46
C ALA A 53 -8.91 0.10 -1.00
N ALA A 54 -10.03 0.48 -1.63
CA ALA A 54 -10.31 0.23 -3.03
C ALA A 54 -9.87 1.37 -3.97
N ASN A 55 -9.26 2.44 -3.47
CA ASN A 55 -8.83 3.55 -4.33
C ASN A 55 -7.55 3.19 -5.12
N SER A 56 -7.05 4.13 -5.94
CA SER A 56 -5.83 3.97 -6.73
C SER A 56 -4.55 3.78 -5.92
N THR A 57 -4.57 4.04 -4.61
CA THR A 57 -3.43 3.92 -3.70
C THR A 57 -3.63 2.83 -2.64
N LEU A 58 -4.65 1.99 -2.78
CA LEU A 58 -5.02 0.92 -1.85
C LEU A 58 -5.17 1.38 -0.39
N GLY A 59 -5.58 2.64 -0.21
CA GLY A 59 -5.75 3.30 1.09
C GLY A 59 -4.50 3.89 1.72
N PHE A 60 -3.36 3.87 1.02
CA PHE A 60 -2.14 4.58 1.43
C PHE A 60 -2.09 5.99 0.86
N GLU A 61 -1.25 6.86 1.40
CA GLU A 61 -1.03 8.19 0.81
C GLU A 61 -0.35 8.08 -0.57
N LYS A 62 0.55 7.08 -0.73
CA LYS A 62 1.25 6.83 -1.97
C LYS A 62 1.73 5.38 -2.08
N ILE A 63 1.78 4.84 -3.30
CA ILE A 63 2.49 3.60 -3.62
C ILE A 63 3.85 3.98 -4.21
N LEU A 64 4.93 3.45 -3.62
CA LEU A 64 6.30 3.71 -4.06
C LEU A 64 6.99 2.42 -4.51
N THR A 65 7.68 2.48 -5.65
CA THR A 65 8.45 1.35 -6.16
C THR A 65 9.94 1.47 -5.85
N VAL A 66 10.53 0.40 -5.33
CA VAL A 66 11.98 0.21 -5.24
C VAL A 66 12.46 -0.24 -6.62
N SER A 67 13.14 0.66 -7.34
CA SER A 67 13.84 0.31 -8.58
C SER A 67 15.07 1.19 -8.78
N MET A 68 16.19 0.59 -9.19
CA MET A 68 17.44 1.33 -9.36
C MET A 68 17.50 2.12 -10.68
N LYS A 69 16.80 1.66 -11.71
CA LYS A 69 16.78 2.29 -13.04
C LYS A 69 15.56 1.84 -13.82
N PRO A 70 15.05 2.67 -14.76
CA PRO A 70 14.06 2.21 -15.73
C PRO A 70 14.55 0.95 -16.46
N SER A 71 13.74 -0.09 -16.42
CA SER A 71 14.07 -1.45 -16.85
C SER A 71 12.81 -2.17 -17.32
N TRP A 72 12.95 -3.36 -17.91
CA TRP A 72 11.79 -4.15 -18.33
C TRP A 72 10.84 -4.52 -17.17
N PRO A 73 11.32 -4.83 -15.93
CA PRO A 73 10.42 -5.05 -14.79
C PRO A 73 9.63 -3.80 -14.42
N THR A 74 10.28 -2.64 -14.37
CA THR A 74 9.58 -1.36 -14.08
C THR A 74 8.54 -1.05 -15.14
N ARG A 75 8.83 -1.28 -16.43
CA ARG A 75 7.84 -1.14 -17.51
C ARG A 75 6.66 -2.09 -17.33
N GLY A 76 6.94 -3.35 -17.00
CA GLY A 76 5.93 -4.35 -16.71
C GLY A 76 5.04 -3.96 -15.53
N LEU A 77 5.64 -3.48 -14.44
CA LEU A 77 4.90 -2.99 -13.26
C LEU A 77 3.97 -1.83 -13.62
N LEU A 78 4.45 -0.85 -14.39
CA LEU A 78 3.65 0.31 -14.78
C LEU A 78 2.48 -0.09 -15.70
N ALA A 79 2.67 -1.07 -16.57
CA ALA A 79 1.57 -1.64 -17.36
C ALA A 79 0.55 -2.37 -16.48
N THR A 80 1.00 -3.17 -15.50
CA THR A 80 0.14 -3.82 -14.50
C THR A 80 -0.69 -2.81 -13.71
N ALA A 81 -0.06 -1.71 -13.26
CA ALA A 81 -0.73 -0.63 -12.55
C ALA A 81 -1.74 0.10 -13.42
N ALA A 82 -1.39 0.42 -14.66
CA ALA A 82 -2.31 1.05 -15.60
C ALA A 82 -3.54 0.16 -15.87
N HIS A 83 -3.34 -1.16 -15.99
CA HIS A 83 -4.43 -2.12 -16.21
C HIS A 83 -5.41 -2.19 -15.04
N THR A 84 -4.91 -2.08 -13.81
CA THR A 84 -5.74 -2.16 -12.60
C THR A 84 -6.17 -0.79 -12.06
N GLY A 85 -5.62 0.31 -12.56
CA GLY A 85 -5.93 1.66 -12.08
C GLY A 85 -5.15 2.09 -10.83
N LEU A 86 -4.00 1.46 -10.55
CA LEU A 86 -3.13 1.85 -9.44
C LEU A 86 -2.19 3.00 -9.81
N GLU A 87 -2.03 3.95 -8.89
CA GLU A 87 -1.10 5.06 -9.02
C GLU A 87 0.22 4.74 -8.31
N ILE A 88 1.25 4.45 -9.09
CA ILE A 88 2.58 4.08 -8.61
C ILE A 88 3.59 5.19 -8.94
N THR A 89 4.40 5.56 -7.96
CA THR A 89 5.55 6.46 -8.15
C THR A 89 6.85 5.68 -8.06
N VAL A 90 7.74 5.84 -9.04
CA VAL A 90 9.11 5.32 -9.02
C VAL A 90 10.08 6.46 -8.69
N PRO A 91 10.47 6.65 -7.41
CA PRO A 91 11.40 7.72 -7.04
C PRO A 91 12.81 7.41 -7.52
N GLU A 92 13.56 8.46 -7.87
CA GLU A 92 14.99 8.36 -8.18
C GLU A 92 15.76 7.85 -6.96
N GLN A 93 16.42 6.70 -7.10
CA GLN A 93 17.23 6.11 -6.04
C GLN A 93 18.64 6.68 -6.07
N PRO A 94 19.25 6.96 -4.90
CA PRO A 94 20.62 7.43 -4.85
C PRO A 94 21.58 6.35 -5.35
N TYR A 95 22.68 6.78 -5.96
CA TYR A 95 23.72 5.87 -6.40
C TYR A 95 24.49 5.29 -5.20
N ASN A 96 24.29 4.00 -4.95
CA ASN A 96 25.04 3.24 -3.95
C ASN A 96 26.34 2.71 -4.59
N SER A 97 27.46 3.40 -4.32
CA SER A 97 28.78 3.05 -4.87
C SER A 97 29.25 1.66 -4.39
N ASN A 98 30.13 1.02 -5.16
CA ASN A 98 30.70 -0.27 -4.76
C ASN A 98 31.45 -0.19 -3.43
N ASP A 99 32.13 0.93 -3.17
CA ASP A 99 32.82 1.16 -1.89
C ASP A 99 31.83 1.25 -0.74
N LEU A 100 30.71 1.97 -0.91
CA LEU A 100 29.66 2.03 0.10
C LEU A 100 29.07 0.64 0.36
N VAL A 101 28.74 -0.12 -0.69
CA VAL A 101 28.23 -1.49 -0.56
C VAL A 101 29.25 -2.39 0.14
N PHE A 102 30.54 -2.26 -0.20
CA PHE A 102 31.61 -3.02 0.44
C PHE A 102 31.78 -2.67 1.92
N SER A 103 31.80 -1.38 2.27
CA SER A 103 31.86 -0.91 3.65
C SER A 103 30.63 -1.36 4.46
N PHE A 104 29.44 -1.32 3.85
CA PHE A 104 28.20 -1.78 4.45
C PHE A 104 28.27 -3.28 4.81
N ARG A 105 28.90 -4.10 3.95
CA ARG A 105 29.16 -5.52 4.22
C ARG A 105 30.20 -5.73 5.32
N GLY A 106 31.21 -4.85 5.41
CA GLY A 106 32.35 -4.97 6.32
C GLY A 106 32.14 -4.42 7.74
N SER A 107 31.10 -3.63 7.99
CA SER A 107 30.88 -2.92 9.27
C SER A 107 30.24 -3.76 10.39
N ARG A 108 30.56 -5.06 10.52
CA ARG A 108 29.89 -5.97 11.48
C ARG A 108 30.86 -6.62 12.45
N SER A 109 30.60 -6.50 13.76
CA SER A 109 31.37 -7.16 14.81
C SER A 109 30.98 -8.65 14.92
N CYS A 110 31.97 -9.52 14.68
CA CYS A 110 32.07 -10.92 15.08
C CYS A 110 30.79 -11.80 15.18
N ARG A 111 30.75 -12.86 14.34
CA ARG A 111 30.02 -14.16 14.46
C ARG A 111 28.89 -14.47 13.46
N ARG A 112 28.60 -13.64 12.45
CA ARG A 112 27.67 -14.00 11.36
C ARG A 112 28.23 -13.74 9.97
N ALA A 113 27.76 -14.52 8.99
CA ALA A 113 28.18 -14.41 7.60
C ALA A 113 27.82 -13.02 7.02
N GLN A 114 28.70 -12.48 6.18
CA GLN A 114 28.43 -11.20 5.51
C GLN A 114 27.35 -11.39 4.42
N PRO A 115 26.48 -10.41 4.22
CA PRO A 115 25.50 -10.50 3.16
C PRO A 115 26.17 -10.49 1.79
N GLY A 116 25.51 -11.17 0.85
CA GLY A 116 25.91 -11.15 -0.55
C GLY A 116 25.87 -9.73 -1.10
N HIS A 117 26.64 -9.48 -2.17
CA HIS A 117 26.70 -8.15 -2.80
C HIS A 117 25.32 -7.65 -3.28
N GLY A 118 24.48 -8.55 -3.78
CA GLY A 118 23.11 -8.26 -4.18
C GLY A 118 22.22 -7.87 -2.99
N SER A 119 22.24 -8.68 -1.92
CA SER A 119 21.46 -8.42 -0.69
C SER A 119 21.82 -7.08 -0.04
N ALA A 120 23.11 -6.74 0.01
CA ALA A 120 23.56 -5.45 0.52
C ALA A 120 23.02 -4.26 -0.31
N ARG A 121 22.93 -4.40 -1.64
CA ARG A 121 22.34 -3.38 -2.50
C ARG A 121 20.83 -3.26 -2.33
N ALA A 122 20.11 -4.38 -2.25
CA ALA A 122 18.68 -4.40 -1.99
C ALA A 122 18.36 -3.71 -0.66
N TRP A 123 19.13 -4.03 0.39
CA TRP A 123 18.99 -3.37 1.68
C TRP A 123 19.18 -1.86 1.58
N LEU A 124 20.30 -1.40 1.01
CA LEU A 124 20.54 0.04 0.88
C LEU A 124 19.38 0.73 0.12
N ALA A 125 18.84 0.11 -0.92
CA ALA A 125 17.67 0.63 -1.63
C ALA A 125 16.43 0.79 -0.73
N HIS A 126 16.10 -0.19 0.12
CA HIS A 126 14.98 -0.03 1.08
C HIS A 126 15.26 1.02 2.16
N LEU A 127 16.51 1.16 2.63
CA LEU A 127 16.87 2.26 3.54
C LEU A 127 16.69 3.62 2.86
N ASP A 128 17.06 3.73 1.58
CA ASP A 128 16.89 4.95 0.81
C ASP A 128 15.40 5.28 0.58
N MET A 129 14.56 4.27 0.37
CA MET A 129 13.11 4.44 0.38
C MET A 129 12.58 5.00 1.71
N MET A 130 13.06 4.49 2.84
CA MET A 130 12.65 5.01 4.14
C MET A 130 13.10 6.46 4.35
N LYS A 131 14.33 6.80 3.93
CA LYS A 131 14.83 8.19 3.96
C LYS A 131 13.94 9.09 3.11
N TYR A 132 13.58 8.64 1.89
CA TYR A 132 12.69 9.36 0.99
C TYR A 132 11.30 9.60 1.61
N ILE A 133 10.68 8.58 2.21
CA ILE A 133 9.37 8.71 2.88
C ILE A 133 9.43 9.75 4.00
N VAL A 134 10.49 9.71 4.81
CA VAL A 134 10.67 10.64 5.93
C VAL A 134 10.93 12.07 5.45
N ALA A 135 11.82 12.23 4.46
CA ALA A 135 12.20 13.53 3.91
C ALA A 135 11.06 14.20 3.13
N SER A 136 10.30 13.42 2.36
CA SER A 136 9.14 13.90 1.59
C SER A 136 7.92 14.19 2.46
N GLY A 137 7.96 13.78 3.72
CA GLY A 137 6.83 13.96 4.62
C GLY A 137 5.57 13.25 4.12
N LEU A 138 5.68 11.95 3.78
CA LEU A 138 4.53 11.07 3.49
C LEU A 138 4.07 10.36 4.77
N ASN A 139 2.78 10.37 5.12
CA ASN A 139 2.27 9.77 6.37
C ASN A 139 2.18 8.25 6.31
N SER A 140 1.67 7.70 5.22
CA SER A 140 1.55 6.27 4.96
C SER A 140 2.00 5.94 3.55
N THR A 141 2.69 4.84 3.37
CA THR A 141 3.22 4.44 2.07
C THR A 141 3.14 2.94 1.92
N PHE A 142 2.73 2.50 0.73
CA PHE A 142 2.89 1.12 0.32
C PHE A 142 4.13 1.01 -0.57
N VAL A 143 5.16 0.31 -0.08
CA VAL A 143 6.41 0.10 -0.81
C VAL A 143 6.31 -1.24 -1.52
N ILE A 144 6.71 -1.28 -2.79
CA ILE A 144 6.71 -2.47 -3.65
C ILE A 144 8.02 -2.58 -4.44
N GLU A 145 8.46 -3.77 -4.80
CA GLU A 145 9.52 -3.99 -5.79
C GLU A 145 8.98 -3.93 -7.24
N ASP A 146 9.86 -3.77 -8.23
CA ASP A 146 9.47 -3.65 -9.64
C ASP A 146 9.14 -4.99 -10.33
N GLU A 147 9.40 -6.11 -9.67
CA GLU A 147 9.11 -7.45 -10.20
C GLU A 147 7.72 -7.98 -9.84
N LEU A 148 6.93 -7.25 -9.04
CA LEU A 148 5.63 -7.74 -8.58
C LEU A 148 4.56 -7.82 -9.67
N ASP A 149 3.61 -8.72 -9.44
CA ASP A 149 2.37 -8.89 -10.19
C ASP A 149 1.23 -9.10 -9.18
N TRP A 150 -0.02 -8.89 -9.58
CA TRP A 150 -1.18 -9.08 -8.73
C TRP A 150 -2.41 -9.47 -9.52
N ASN A 151 -3.46 -9.86 -8.79
CA ASN A 151 -4.71 -10.26 -9.39
C ASN A 151 -5.42 -9.01 -9.92
N THR A 152 -6.09 -9.10 -11.06
CA THR A 152 -6.92 -8.00 -11.58
C THR A 152 -8.00 -7.54 -10.59
N ALA A 153 -8.40 -8.40 -9.66
CA ALA A 153 -9.31 -8.10 -8.55
C ALA A 153 -8.65 -7.41 -7.34
N ILE A 154 -7.45 -6.83 -7.46
CA ILE A 154 -6.69 -6.24 -6.33
C ILE A 154 -7.50 -5.24 -5.49
N HIS A 155 -8.35 -4.44 -6.12
CA HIS A 155 -9.22 -3.49 -5.40
C HIS A 155 -10.25 -4.21 -4.52
N GLU A 156 -10.88 -5.27 -5.01
CA GLU A 156 -11.82 -6.08 -4.22
C GLU A 156 -11.08 -6.83 -3.10
N GLN A 157 -9.90 -7.38 -3.40
CA GLN A 157 -9.06 -8.04 -2.40
C GLN A 157 -8.65 -7.10 -1.28
N MET A 158 -8.28 -5.86 -1.59
CA MET A 158 -7.91 -4.87 -0.58
C MET A 158 -9.09 -4.38 0.26
N LYS A 159 -10.32 -4.38 -0.29
CA LYS A 159 -11.52 -4.19 0.53
C LYS A 159 -11.65 -5.31 1.57
N LEU A 160 -11.49 -6.57 1.16
CA LEU A 160 -11.55 -7.72 2.07
C LEU A 160 -10.45 -7.65 3.13
N VAL A 161 -9.22 -7.28 2.75
CA VAL A 161 -8.13 -7.05 3.70
C VAL A 161 -8.51 -5.94 4.69
N SER A 162 -9.03 -4.80 4.22
CA SER A 162 -9.41 -3.68 5.09
C SER A 162 -10.45 -4.07 6.14
N ASP A 163 -11.39 -4.94 5.79
CA ASP A 163 -12.42 -5.41 6.72
C ASP A 163 -11.86 -6.37 7.79
N ASN A 164 -10.69 -6.98 7.53
CA ASN A 164 -10.10 -8.05 8.34
C ASN A 164 -8.75 -7.68 8.98
N VAL A 165 -8.36 -6.40 8.98
CA VAL A 165 -7.12 -5.89 9.62
C VAL A 165 -7.41 -5.09 10.91
N THR A 166 -8.67 -4.93 11.30
CA THR A 166 -9.10 -3.97 12.33
C THR A 166 -8.87 -4.39 13.78
N GLU A 167 -8.44 -5.63 14.07
CA GLU A 167 -8.32 -6.13 15.45
C GLU A 167 -6.87 -6.44 15.84
N PRO A 168 -6.22 -5.60 16.68
CA PRO A 168 -4.81 -5.76 17.05
C PRO A 168 -4.52 -6.97 17.95
N ASP A 169 -5.57 -7.54 18.57
CA ASP A 169 -5.46 -8.67 19.51
C ASP A 169 -5.70 -10.03 18.84
N THR A 170 -6.17 -10.07 17.60
CA THR A 170 -6.40 -11.33 16.90
C THR A 170 -5.12 -11.80 16.22
N GLU A 171 -4.61 -12.95 16.67
CA GLU A 171 -3.35 -13.52 16.17
C GLU A 171 -3.45 -13.85 14.68
N ARG A 172 -4.61 -14.35 14.23
CA ARG A 172 -4.90 -14.72 12.85
C ARG A 172 -6.41 -14.67 12.59
N LEU A 173 -6.80 -14.00 11.51
CA LEU A 173 -8.16 -13.88 11.00
C LEU A 173 -8.22 -14.53 9.62
N GLU A 174 -9.19 -15.41 9.41
CA GLU A 174 -9.47 -16.02 8.12
C GLU A 174 -10.76 -15.49 7.53
N TYR A 175 -10.77 -15.22 6.24
CA TYR A 175 -11.92 -14.67 5.53
C TYR A 175 -12.03 -15.26 4.13
N TYR A 176 -13.27 -15.38 3.67
CA TYR A 176 -13.58 -15.94 2.37
C TYR A 176 -13.14 -15.00 1.23
N ASP A 177 -12.54 -15.57 0.19
CA ASP A 177 -12.19 -14.91 -1.07
C ASP A 177 -12.25 -15.93 -2.22
N ASP A 178 -13.22 -15.73 -3.11
CA ASP A 178 -13.48 -16.57 -4.29
C ASP A 178 -12.52 -16.31 -5.46
N SER A 179 -11.62 -15.32 -5.35
CA SER A 179 -10.57 -15.05 -6.34
C SER A 179 -9.32 -15.93 -6.18
N LEU A 180 -9.30 -16.77 -5.15
CA LEU A 180 -8.24 -17.74 -4.89
C LEU A 180 -8.31 -18.94 -5.85
N MET A 181 -7.16 -19.58 -6.05
CA MET A 181 -7.14 -20.89 -6.69
C MET A 181 -7.34 -22.02 -5.68
N ALA A 182 -7.63 -23.23 -6.19
CA ALA A 182 -7.70 -24.42 -5.36
C ALA A 182 -6.39 -24.59 -4.57
N THR A 183 -6.47 -24.89 -3.27
CA THR A 183 -5.28 -25.07 -2.40
C THR A 183 -4.35 -26.15 -2.95
N GLU A 184 -4.89 -27.15 -3.65
CA GLU A 184 -4.13 -28.19 -4.35
C GLU A 184 -3.32 -27.69 -5.55
N ASP A 185 -3.78 -26.64 -6.23
CA ASP A 185 -3.14 -26.01 -7.38
C ASP A 185 -2.03 -25.02 -6.99
N TYR A 186 -1.93 -24.66 -5.70
CA TYR A 186 -0.84 -23.82 -5.23
C TYR A 186 0.51 -24.52 -5.47
N ALA A 187 1.48 -23.80 -6.01
CA ALA A 187 2.83 -24.27 -6.29
C ALA A 187 3.89 -23.45 -5.54
N GLY A 188 5.10 -24.02 -5.44
CA GLY A 188 6.27 -23.38 -4.86
C GLY A 188 6.44 -23.59 -3.35
N PHE A 189 7.53 -23.02 -2.82
CA PHE A 189 7.98 -23.21 -1.44
C PHE A 189 6.91 -22.93 -0.37
N SER A 190 5.97 -22.02 -0.66
CA SER A 190 4.93 -21.61 0.28
C SER A 190 3.80 -22.62 0.47
N LYS A 191 3.58 -23.56 -0.47
CA LYS A 191 2.45 -24.52 -0.45
C LYS A 191 2.35 -25.29 0.87
N LYS A 192 3.49 -25.76 1.38
CA LYS A 192 3.58 -26.52 2.65
C LYS A 192 3.16 -25.72 3.89
N PHE A 193 3.07 -24.39 3.80
CA PHE A 193 2.62 -23.54 4.89
C PHE A 193 1.13 -23.20 4.81
N LEU A 194 0.40 -23.69 3.80
CA LEU A 194 -1.05 -23.54 3.67
C LEU A 194 -1.85 -24.60 4.48
N VAL A 195 -1.17 -25.42 5.28
CA VAL A 195 -1.73 -26.60 5.98
C VAL A 195 -2.92 -26.31 6.89
N ASN A 196 -3.13 -25.05 7.29
CA ASN A 196 -4.20 -24.65 8.20
C ASN A 196 -5.02 -23.47 7.62
N VAL A 197 -5.19 -23.39 6.30
CA VAL A 197 -6.09 -22.40 5.67
C VAL A 197 -7.22 -23.16 4.99
N ALA A 198 -8.47 -22.80 5.29
CA ALA A 198 -9.60 -23.38 4.60
C ALA A 198 -9.55 -23.07 3.08
N GLN A 199 -10.11 -23.95 2.26
CA GLN A 199 -10.28 -23.69 0.83
C GLN A 199 -11.05 -22.37 0.64
N ASP A 200 -10.65 -21.57 -0.35
CA ASP A 200 -11.22 -20.25 -0.65
C ASP A 200 -11.14 -19.26 0.51
N HIS A 201 -10.20 -19.45 1.44
CA HIS A 201 -9.95 -18.49 2.52
C HIS A 201 -8.56 -17.88 2.41
N ARG A 202 -8.48 -16.58 2.70
CA ARG A 202 -7.23 -15.89 3.01
C ARG A 202 -7.08 -15.76 4.51
N SER A 203 -5.86 -15.47 4.94
CA SER A 203 -5.57 -15.14 6.33
C SER A 203 -4.81 -13.83 6.46
N VAL A 204 -5.28 -12.94 7.33
CA VAL A 204 -4.47 -11.85 7.91
C VAL A 204 -3.98 -12.32 9.28
N GLN A 205 -2.74 -12.05 9.63
CA GLN A 205 -2.21 -12.45 10.94
C GLN A 205 -1.13 -11.51 11.42
N LYS A 206 -0.96 -11.45 12.73
CA LYS A 206 0.17 -10.78 13.35
C LYS A 206 1.47 -11.46 12.92
N LEU A 207 2.44 -10.65 12.57
CA LEU A 207 3.73 -11.12 12.08
C LEU A 207 4.64 -11.44 13.27
N VAL A 208 5.17 -12.67 13.30
CA VAL A 208 6.13 -13.13 14.34
C VAL A 208 7.56 -13.15 13.80
N MET A 209 7.74 -13.44 12.51
CA MET A 209 9.01 -13.32 11.76
C MET A 209 8.69 -12.93 10.31
N THR A 210 9.28 -11.84 9.80
CA THR A 210 9.11 -11.36 8.42
C THR A 210 10.43 -11.37 7.70
N VAL A 211 10.53 -12.05 6.56
CA VAL A 211 11.82 -12.27 5.89
C VAL A 211 11.79 -11.95 4.40
N CYS A 212 10.91 -11.04 4.03
CA CYS A 212 10.80 -10.62 2.64
C CYS A 212 10.20 -9.22 2.57
N THR A 213 10.79 -8.36 1.75
CA THR A 213 10.39 -6.96 1.57
C THR A 213 9.93 -6.62 0.16
N PHE A 214 9.50 -7.64 -0.60
CA PHE A 214 8.81 -7.50 -1.89
C PHE A 214 7.72 -6.42 -1.86
N CYS A 215 6.88 -6.41 -0.82
CA CYS A 215 5.98 -5.30 -0.56
C CYS A 215 5.66 -5.14 0.93
N TYR A 216 5.41 -3.90 1.37
CA TYR A 216 4.97 -3.62 2.73
C TYR A 216 4.32 -2.23 2.88
N GLY A 217 3.33 -2.15 3.76
CA GLY A 217 2.80 -0.87 4.25
C GLY A 217 3.66 -0.31 5.37
N ILE A 218 3.94 1.00 5.36
CA ILE A 218 4.71 1.66 6.41
C ILE A 218 4.21 3.09 6.68
N SER A 219 4.11 3.44 7.96
CA SER A 219 3.90 4.83 8.38
C SER A 219 5.21 5.61 8.45
N ARG A 220 5.16 6.93 8.33
CA ARG A 220 6.34 7.80 8.53
C ARG A 220 7.04 7.54 9.87
N ARG A 221 6.24 7.33 10.92
CA ARG A 221 6.75 7.02 12.27
C ARG A 221 7.45 5.66 12.26
N GLY A 222 6.87 4.65 11.62
CA GLY A 222 7.49 3.35 11.40
C GLY A 222 8.83 3.47 10.69
N ALA A 223 8.88 4.22 9.57
CA ALA A 223 10.11 4.46 8.82
C ALA A 223 11.21 5.11 9.67
N ARG A 224 10.87 6.13 10.48
CA ARG A 224 11.82 6.75 11.42
C ARG A 224 12.35 5.77 12.46
N ASN A 225 11.48 4.91 12.99
CA ASN A 225 11.86 3.92 14.01
C ASN A 225 12.80 2.87 13.42
N ILE A 226 12.48 2.36 12.22
CA ILE A 226 13.32 1.38 11.53
C ILE A 226 14.65 2.01 11.14
N LEU A 227 14.67 3.22 10.59
CA LEU A 227 15.90 3.95 10.30
C LEU A 227 16.77 4.08 11.56
N LYS A 228 16.22 4.48 12.71
CA LYS A 228 16.98 4.57 13.97
C LYS A 228 17.56 3.24 14.43
N ALA A 229 16.83 2.14 14.24
CA ALA A 229 17.28 0.81 14.62
C ALA A 229 18.37 0.29 13.66
N LEU A 230 18.12 0.35 12.36
CA LEU A 230 18.97 -0.25 11.33
C LEU A 230 20.11 0.65 10.86
N SER A 231 20.06 1.97 11.09
CA SER A 231 21.17 2.88 10.79
C SER A 231 22.37 2.69 11.71
N SER A 232 22.22 1.90 12.77
CA SER A 232 23.31 1.52 13.68
C SER A 232 24.18 0.38 13.15
N GLY A 233 23.79 -0.25 12.03
CA GLY A 233 24.61 -1.26 11.33
C GLY A 233 24.73 -2.62 12.01
N GLN A 234 23.86 -2.94 12.97
CA GLN A 234 23.99 -4.16 13.78
C GLN A 234 23.21 -5.36 13.17
N ASP A 235 24.01 -6.30 12.67
CA ASP A 235 23.87 -7.76 12.78
C ASP A 235 23.05 -8.63 11.80
N GLU A 236 22.02 -8.21 11.04
CA GLU A 236 21.34 -9.11 10.03
C GLU A 236 21.05 -8.42 8.66
N ASP A 237 20.67 -9.10 7.55
CA ASP A 237 20.22 -8.45 6.27
C ASP A 237 18.95 -7.58 6.49
N PHE A 238 18.48 -6.70 5.59
CA PHE A 238 17.28 -5.85 5.86
C PHE A 238 16.06 -6.68 6.30
N ASP A 239 15.83 -7.76 5.56
CA ASP A 239 14.77 -8.73 5.80
C ASP A 239 14.98 -9.49 7.12
N GLU A 240 16.23 -9.86 7.42
CA GLU A 240 16.57 -10.63 8.62
C GLU A 240 16.60 -9.75 9.89
N GLY A 241 17.15 -8.53 9.81
CA GLY A 241 17.19 -7.53 10.87
C GLY A 241 15.82 -6.94 11.23
N THR A 242 14.81 -7.20 10.40
CA THR A 242 13.40 -6.93 10.72
C THR A 242 12.59 -8.18 11.08
N GLY A 243 13.18 -9.39 10.98
CA GLY A 243 12.60 -10.67 11.37
C GLY A 243 13.52 -11.85 11.01
N TYR A 244 14.03 -12.57 12.01
CA TYR A 244 14.95 -13.70 11.86
C TYR A 244 14.51 -14.78 10.82
N ILE A 245 15.43 -15.11 9.91
CA ILE A 245 15.61 -16.36 9.09
C ILE A 245 14.58 -16.69 7.98
N CYS A 246 15.00 -16.56 6.71
CA CYS A 246 14.57 -17.39 5.58
C CYS A 246 15.76 -17.66 4.66
N PRO A 247 16.11 -18.93 4.39
CA PRO A 247 17.01 -19.29 3.32
C PRO A 247 16.21 -19.41 2.03
N ASN A 248 15.95 -18.30 1.33
CA ASN A 248 15.47 -18.39 -0.05
C ASN A 248 16.57 -17.91 -1.02
N ARG A 249 17.34 -18.89 -1.50
CA ARG A 249 17.93 -18.81 -2.83
C ARG A 249 16.81 -19.06 -3.84
N GLU A 250 16.01 -18.05 -4.12
CA GLU A 250 15.11 -18.07 -5.30
C GLU A 250 15.71 -17.22 -6.42
N GLY A 251 16.82 -17.79 -6.88
CA GLY A 251 17.50 -17.59 -8.13
C GLY A 251 18.57 -18.66 -8.07
N ASN A 252 18.56 -19.64 -8.96
CA ASN A 252 19.62 -20.66 -8.97
C ASN A 252 21.02 -20.03 -9.17
N GLY A 253 21.10 -18.73 -9.48
CA GLY A 253 22.34 -17.99 -9.75
C GLY A 253 23.01 -18.47 -11.04
N LEU A 254 22.36 -19.35 -11.78
CA LEU A 254 22.83 -19.94 -13.04
C LEU A 254 22.30 -19.19 -14.26
N GLY A 255 21.38 -18.24 -14.05
CA GLY A 255 20.94 -17.32 -15.10
C GLY A 255 22.11 -16.43 -15.54
N LYS A 256 22.45 -16.48 -16.82
CA LYS A 256 23.35 -15.48 -17.42
C LYS A 256 22.58 -14.19 -17.58
N TYR A 257 23.22 -13.06 -17.27
CA TYR A 257 22.69 -11.74 -17.60
C TYR A 257 22.33 -11.72 -19.09
N ALA A 258 21.09 -11.40 -19.40
CA ALA A 258 20.64 -11.12 -20.76
C ALA A 258 20.19 -9.66 -20.82
N GLU A 259 20.29 -9.07 -22.01
CA GLU A 259 19.83 -7.71 -22.23
C GLU A 259 18.31 -7.61 -22.02
N ASP A 260 17.84 -6.48 -21.50
CA ASP A 260 16.43 -6.23 -21.17
C ASP A 260 15.49 -6.61 -22.33
N GLY A 261 15.89 -6.33 -23.58
CA GLY A 261 15.10 -6.62 -24.78
C GLY A 261 14.77 -8.10 -25.00
N VAL A 262 15.52 -9.02 -24.38
CA VAL A 262 15.24 -10.46 -24.44
C VAL A 262 13.98 -10.81 -23.64
N PHE A 263 13.71 -10.09 -22.55
CA PHE A 263 12.63 -10.39 -21.63
C PHE A 263 11.32 -9.65 -21.95
N GLU A 264 11.39 -8.52 -22.67
CA GLU A 264 10.23 -7.67 -23.01
C GLU A 264 9.05 -8.42 -23.65
N ASN A 265 9.35 -9.44 -24.46
CA ASN A 265 8.35 -10.20 -25.21
C ASN A 265 8.11 -11.60 -24.64
N LEU A 266 8.71 -11.94 -23.50
CA LEU A 266 8.57 -13.25 -22.90
C LEU A 266 7.40 -13.25 -21.91
N ILE A 267 6.34 -13.98 -22.26
CA ILE A 267 5.25 -14.23 -21.33
C ILE A 267 5.71 -15.31 -20.34
N GLY A 268 5.90 -14.92 -19.07
CA GLY A 268 6.18 -15.84 -17.98
C GLY A 268 4.94 -16.62 -17.54
N THR A 269 5.15 -17.70 -16.79
CA THR A 269 4.06 -18.35 -16.05
C THR A 269 3.75 -17.59 -14.77
N THR A 270 2.50 -17.67 -14.33
CA THR A 270 2.08 -17.18 -13.02
C THR A 270 1.60 -18.36 -12.20
N ALA A 271 2.38 -18.74 -11.20
CA ALA A 271 1.95 -19.69 -10.17
C ALA A 271 0.99 -18.98 -9.20
N ASN A 272 0.06 -19.72 -8.60
CA ASN A 272 -0.76 -19.24 -7.47
C ASN A 272 -1.80 -18.14 -7.80
N MET A 273 -2.05 -17.83 -9.07
CA MET A 273 -3.00 -16.81 -9.48
C MET A 273 -3.56 -17.06 -10.89
N TYR A 274 -4.90 -16.99 -11.04
CA TYR A 274 -5.56 -17.18 -12.33
C TYR A 274 -5.54 -15.93 -13.22
N ASN A 275 -5.81 -14.75 -12.65
CA ASN A 275 -6.00 -13.51 -13.40
C ASN A 275 -4.86 -12.52 -13.12
N SER A 276 -3.73 -12.69 -13.82
CA SER A 276 -2.58 -11.79 -13.70
C SER A 276 -2.85 -10.45 -14.38
N ALA A 277 -2.71 -9.36 -13.62
CA ALA A 277 -2.78 -8.02 -14.16
C ALA A 277 -1.60 -7.71 -15.09
N ARG A 278 -0.41 -8.29 -14.86
CA ARG A 278 0.75 -8.09 -15.74
C ARG A 278 0.54 -8.71 -17.12
N CYS A 279 0.06 -9.95 -17.20
CA CYS A 279 -0.16 -10.58 -18.50
C CYS A 279 -1.28 -9.91 -19.29
N GLU A 280 -2.37 -9.53 -18.62
CA GLU A 280 -3.45 -8.81 -19.27
C GLU A 280 -3.00 -7.41 -19.72
N GLY A 281 -2.28 -6.68 -18.86
CA GLY A 281 -1.81 -5.32 -19.15
C GLY A 281 -0.74 -5.24 -20.23
N LEU A 282 0.20 -6.20 -20.30
CA LEU A 282 1.29 -6.20 -21.29
C LEU A 282 0.92 -6.91 -22.60
N PHE A 283 0.20 -8.02 -22.51
CA PHE A 283 0.02 -8.94 -23.62
C PHE A 283 -1.44 -9.11 -24.04
N ASN A 284 -2.39 -8.48 -23.34
CA ASN A 284 -3.83 -8.69 -23.53
C ASN A 284 -4.19 -10.19 -23.56
N ALA A 285 -3.54 -10.96 -22.68
CA ALA A 285 -3.63 -12.40 -22.62
C ALA A 285 -3.57 -12.89 -21.17
N ARG A 286 -4.05 -14.11 -20.91
CA ARG A 286 -3.84 -14.76 -19.62
C ARG A 286 -2.44 -15.33 -19.53
N CYS A 287 -1.81 -15.27 -18.35
CA CYS A 287 -0.55 -15.96 -18.15
C CYS A 287 -0.75 -17.48 -18.28
N PRO A 288 0.18 -18.18 -18.93
CA PRO A 288 0.25 -19.63 -18.84
C PRO A 288 0.34 -20.08 -17.37
N GLN A 289 -0.41 -21.11 -17.02
CA GLN A 289 -0.25 -21.77 -15.72
C GLN A 289 0.96 -22.69 -15.77
N PRO A 290 1.76 -22.79 -14.70
CA PRO A 290 2.82 -23.79 -14.64
C PRO A 290 2.21 -25.21 -14.77
N PRO A 291 2.98 -26.19 -15.28
CA PRO A 291 2.54 -27.59 -15.27
C PRO A 291 2.16 -28.00 -13.83
N SER A 292 1.05 -28.73 -13.67
CA SER A 292 0.67 -29.22 -12.34
C SER A 292 1.73 -30.17 -11.80
N ASP A 293 1.91 -30.21 -10.46
CA ASP A 293 2.84 -31.11 -9.74
C ASP A 293 2.59 -32.63 -10.01
N ARG A 294 1.69 -33.00 -10.93
CA ARG A 294 1.41 -34.39 -11.36
C ARG A 294 2.41 -34.93 -12.39
N MET A 295 3.46 -34.19 -12.76
CA MET A 295 4.53 -34.72 -13.59
C MET A 295 5.57 -35.50 -12.76
N PRO A 296 6.07 -36.65 -13.25
CA PRO A 296 6.96 -37.52 -12.49
C PRO A 296 8.26 -36.79 -12.10
N ALA A 297 8.71 -37.06 -10.87
CA ALA A 297 9.91 -36.50 -10.27
C ALA A 297 11.14 -36.64 -11.19
N GLY A 298 11.57 -35.53 -11.79
CA GLY A 298 12.71 -35.57 -12.72
C GLY A 298 13.26 -34.24 -13.20
N GLU A 299 12.51 -33.13 -13.13
CA GLU A 299 13.01 -31.83 -13.58
C GLU A 299 13.07 -30.78 -12.45
N PRO A 300 14.16 -29.98 -12.36
CA PRO A 300 14.28 -28.96 -11.36
C PRO A 300 13.28 -27.83 -11.63
N HIS A 301 12.30 -27.70 -10.73
CA HIS A 301 11.30 -26.63 -10.75
C HIS A 301 11.96 -25.26 -10.56
N GLN A 302 11.64 -24.33 -11.46
CA GLN A 302 11.94 -22.91 -11.29
C GLN A 302 10.74 -22.27 -10.58
N ASP A 303 10.67 -22.46 -9.26
CA ASP A 303 9.59 -21.95 -8.42
C ASP A 303 9.59 -20.42 -8.42
N ARG A 304 8.43 -19.81 -8.67
CA ARG A 304 8.22 -18.35 -8.63
C ARG A 304 7.23 -18.03 -7.50
N ALA A 305 7.59 -17.02 -6.71
CA ALA A 305 7.04 -16.71 -5.39
C ALA A 305 5.52 -16.42 -5.37
N GLY A 306 4.86 -16.86 -4.29
CA GLY A 306 3.51 -16.43 -3.89
C GLY A 306 3.57 -15.28 -2.86
N PHE A 307 2.58 -14.39 -2.92
CA PHE A 307 2.55 -13.11 -2.20
C PHE A 307 2.09 -13.22 -0.75
N ARG A 308 2.68 -12.40 0.13
CA ARG A 308 2.16 -12.07 1.47
C ARG A 308 2.17 -10.55 1.63
N LEU A 309 1.00 -9.92 1.71
CA LEU A 309 0.88 -8.51 2.06
C LEU A 309 1.27 -8.32 3.52
N VAL A 310 2.32 -7.55 3.78
CA VAL A 310 2.76 -7.15 5.12
C VAL A 310 2.19 -5.77 5.43
N VAL A 311 1.17 -5.71 6.28
CA VAL A 311 0.67 -4.46 6.87
C VAL A 311 1.29 -4.32 8.26
N ARG A 312 2.09 -3.28 8.50
CA ARG A 312 2.62 -2.88 9.81
C ARG A 312 2.00 -1.58 10.29
#